data_AF-A0A7W8RQK9-F1
#
_entry.id   AF-A0A7W8RQK9-F1
#
_cell.length_a   1.000
_cell.length_b   1.000
_cell.length_c   1.000
_cell.angle_alpha   90.00
_cell.angle_beta   90.00
_cell.angle_gamma   90.00
#
_symmetry.space_group_name_H-M   'P 1'
#
loop_
_entity.id
_entity.type
_entity.pdbx_description
1 polymer ?
#
loop_
_entity_poly.entity_id
_entity_poly.type
_entity_poly.pdbx_seq_one_letter_code
_entity_poly.pdbx_strand_id
1 'polypeptide(L)' 'MRGFRLPERTQSFLSCFGPIRQHFALKRHLLRASLYRKQLAARFEAWRLFTGIAQAPSTVF' A
#
# COMPACT_ATOMS: atom_id res chain seq x y z
N MET A 1 -14.89 -5.65 -11.09
CA MET A 1 -13.69 -6.45 -10.74
C MET A 1 -13.64 -7.73 -11.58
N ARG A 2 -13.10 -7.70 -12.81
CA ARG A 2 -13.02 -8.88 -13.73
C ARG A 2 -11.58 -9.46 -13.85
N GLY A 3 -10.71 -9.21 -12.86
CA GLY A 3 -9.29 -9.60 -12.89
C GLY A 3 -8.93 -10.80 -12.00
N PHE A 4 -9.81 -11.19 -11.08
CA PHE A 4 -9.58 -12.23 -10.06
C PHE A 4 -9.95 -13.64 -10.55
N ARG A 5 -9.47 -14.02 -11.74
CA ARG A 5 -9.79 -15.34 -12.34
C ARG A 5 -9.06 -16.51 -11.69
N LEU A 6 -7.96 -16.22 -10.97
CA LEU A 6 -7.18 -17.21 -10.23
C LEU A 6 -7.37 -17.00 -8.72
N PRO A 7 -7.95 -17.97 -7.98
CA PRO A 7 -8.18 -17.84 -6.55
C PRO A 7 -6.92 -17.49 -5.75
N GLU A 8 -5.78 -18.11 -6.07
CA GLU A 8 -4.52 -17.89 -5.36
C GLU A 8 -3.99 -16.45 -5.50
N ARG A 9 -4.01 -15.90 -6.71
CA ARG A 9 -3.62 -14.50 -6.96
C ARG A 9 -4.58 -13.52 -6.29
N THR A 10 -5.86 -13.89 -6.22
CA THR A 10 -6.89 -13.12 -5.52
C THR A 10 -6.63 -13.11 -4.02
N GLN A 11 -6.33 -14.27 -3.45
CA GLN A 11 -6.06 -14.42 -2.03
C GLN A 11 -4.80 -13.65 -1.61
N SER A 12 -3.72 -13.73 -2.39
CA SER A 12 -2.49 -12.96 -2.14
C SER A 12 -2.71 -11.45 -2.26
N PHE A 13 -3.49 -10.99 -3.24
CA PHE A 13 -3.86 -9.59 -3.33
C PHE A 13 -4.69 -9.13 -2.12
N LEU A 14 -5.70 -9.91 -1.73
CA LEU A 14 -6.61 -9.57 -0.63
C LEU A 14 -5.91 -9.60 0.74
N SER A 15 -4.99 -10.53 0.98
CA SER A 15 -4.24 -10.59 2.24
C SER A 15 -3.36 -9.36 2.45
N CYS A 16 -2.71 -8.86 1.39
CA CYS A 16 -1.93 -7.62 1.43
C CYS A 16 -2.80 -6.36 1.46
N PHE A 17 -4.03 -6.43 0.96
CA PHE A 17 -4.90 -5.25 0.81
C PHE A 17 -5.32 -4.64 2.15
N GLY A 18 -5.55 -5.45 3.18
CA GLY A 18 -5.91 -4.95 4.52
C GLY A 18 -4.84 -4.01 5.12
N PRO A 19 -3.58 -4.48 5.26
CA PRO A 19 -2.47 -3.65 5.71
C PRO A 19 -2.21 -2.40 4.85
N ILE A 20 -2.27 -2.54 3.52
CA ILE A 20 -2.10 -1.40 2.59
C ILE A 20 -3.20 -0.36 2.86
N ARG A 21 -4.46 -0.79 2.91
CA ARG A 21 -5.59 0.10 3.17
C ARG A 21 -5.46 0.79 4.52
N GLN A 22 -5.02 0.09 5.56
CA GLN A 22 -4.81 0.66 6.89
C GLN A 22 -3.72 1.75 6.89
N HIS A 23 -2.61 1.55 6.18
CA HIS A 23 -1.52 2.53 6.08
C HIS A 23 -1.97 3.84 5.41
N PHE A 24 -2.88 3.75 4.42
CA PHE A 24 -3.42 4.91 3.71
C PHE A 24 -4.73 5.46 4.29
N ALA A 25 -5.35 4.78 5.26
CA ALA A 25 -6.61 5.18 5.89
C ALA A 25 -6.44 6.34 6.89
N LEU A 26 -5.92 7.47 6.41
CA LEU A 26 -5.89 8.72 7.17
C LEU A 26 -7.33 9.24 7.37
N LYS A 27 -7.61 9.77 8.56
CA LYS A 27 -8.92 10.35 8.89
C LYS A 27 -9.12 11.69 8.17
N ARG A 28 -9.35 11.63 6.85
CA ARG A 28 -9.47 12.80 5.95
C ARG A 28 -10.46 13.85 6.47
N HIS A 29 -11.56 13.41 7.06
CA HIS A 29 -12.60 14.28 7.61
C HIS A 29 -12.16 15.08 8.85
N LEU A 30 -11.07 14.68 9.53
CA LEU A 30 -10.52 15.40 10.68
C LEU A 30 -9.38 16.36 10.30
N LEU A 31 -8.95 16.36 9.04
CA LEU A 31 -7.75 17.06 8.59
C LEU A 31 -8.06 18.13 7.57
N ARG A 32 -7.43 19.29 7.72
CA ARG A 32 -7.39 20.29 6.65
C ARG A 32 -6.72 19.71 5.41
N ALA A 33 -7.17 20.13 4.23
CA ALA A 33 -6.70 19.58 2.96
C ALA A 33 -5.17 19.69 2.76
N SER A 34 -4.53 20.76 3.25
CA SER A 34 -3.08 20.94 3.21
C SER A 34 -2.35 19.92 4.09
N LEU A 35 -2.80 19.73 5.32
CA LEU A 35 -2.24 18.78 6.27
C LEU A 35 -2.42 17.33 5.79
N TYR A 36 -3.62 17.00 5.28
CA TYR A 36 -3.89 15.69 4.68
C TYR A 36 -2.93 15.36 3.54
N ARG A 37 -2.69 16.30 2.61
CA ARG A 37 -1.76 16.10 1.49
C ARG A 37 -0.32 15.89 1.96
N LYS A 38 0.14 16.65 2.97
CA LYS A 38 1.49 16.46 3.55
C LYS A 38 1.64 15.07 4.17
N GLN A 39 0.65 14.63 4.95
CA GLN A 39 0.66 13.30 5.56
C GLN A 39 0.61 12.19 4.50
N LEU A 40 -0.20 12.37 3.47
CA LEU A 40 -0.31 11.41 2.38
C LEU A 40 1.01 11.27 1.60
N ALA A 41 1.70 12.39 1.32
CA ALA A 41 3.02 12.38 0.68
C ALA A 41 4.05 11.61 1.51
N ALA A 42 4.10 11.85 2.83
CA ALA A 42 4.99 11.09 3.74
C ALA A 42 4.68 9.59 3.75
N ARG A 43 3.40 9.19 3.67
CA ARG A 43 3.00 7.78 3.58
C ARG A 43 3.41 7.13 2.26
N PHE A 44 3.38 7.88 1.16
CA PHE A 44 3.88 7.41 -0.13
C PHE A 44 5.40 7.20 -0.13
N GLU A 45 6.17 8.11 0.45
CA GLU A 45 7.63 7.93 0.58
C GLU A 45 7.98 6.71 1.45
N ALA A 46 7.31 6.58 2.60
CA ALA A 46 7.48 5.41 3.46
C ALA A 46 7.09 4.10 2.75
N TRP A 47 6.00 4.12 1.97
CA TRP A 47 5.57 2.96 1.17
C TRP A 47 6.60 2.62 0.08
N ARG A 48 7.13 3.62 -0.62
CA ARG A 48 8.16 3.44 -1.64
C ARG A 48 9.45 2.84 -1.07
N LEU A 49 9.88 3.29 0.11
CA LEU A 49 11.01 2.68 0.82
C LEU A 49 10.71 1.23 1.20
N PHE A 50 9.53 0.95 1.75
CA PHE A 50 9.14 -0.42 2.12
C PHE A 50 9.10 -1.37 0.92
N THR A 51 8.50 -0.94 -0.20
CA THR A 51 8.42 -1.76 -1.41
C THR A 51 9.74 -1.82 -2.18
N GLY A 52 10.56 -0.77 -2.12
CA GLY A 52 11.89 -0.74 -2.72
C GLY A 52 12.87 -1.64 -1.97
N ILE A 53 12.76 -1.71 -0.64
CA ILE A 53 13.48 -2.68 0.21
C ILE A 53 12.94 -4.10 -0.03
N ALA A 54 11.62 -4.27 -0.18
CA ALA A 54 11.00 -5.56 -0.47
C ALA A 54 11.34 -6.11 -1.89
N GLN A 55 11.75 -5.26 -2.83
CA GLN A 55 12.29 -5.69 -4.13
C GLN A 55 13.72 -6.26 -4.05
N ALA A 56 14.42 -6.06 -2.92
CA ALA A 56 15.75 -6.60 -2.68
C ALA A 56 15.72 -7.84 -1.76
N PRO A 57 14.95 -8.88 -2.11
CA PRO A 57 15.58 -10.20 -2.20
C PRO A 57 14.97 -11.07 -3.31
N SER A 58 15.50 -10.92 -4.51
CA SER A 58 15.69 -12.01 -5.48
C SER A 58 17.07 -11.75 -6.11
N THR A 59 18.17 -11.97 -5.40
CA THR A 59 18.78 -13.30 -5.21
C THR A 59 18.60 -14.15 -6.48
N VAL A 60 19.57 -13.95 -7.37
CA VAL A 60 20.00 -14.90 -8.38
C VAL A 60 20.23 -16.26 -7.70
N PHE A 61 19.45 -17.28 -8.06
CA PHE A 61 19.85 -18.69 -8.08
C PHE A 61 18.98 -19.44 -9.08
#